data_AF-A0A524KXY5-F1
#
_entry.id   AF-A0A524KXY5-F1
#
_cell.length_a   1.000
_cell.length_b   1.000
_cell.length_c   1.000
_cell.angle_alpha   90.00
_cell.angle_beta   90.00
_cell.angle_gamma   90.00
#
_symmetry.space_group_name_H-M   'P 1'
#
loop_
_entity.id
_entity.type
_entity.pdbx_description
1 polymer ?
#
loop_
_entity_poly.entity_id
_entity_poly.type
_entity_poly.pdbx_seq_one_letter_code
_entity_poly.pdbx_strand_id
1 'polypeptide(L)' 'MTDYITIAIPKGRILQESVALFKKIGIDCEMLLSDTRKLIFEDPAQKMRY' A
#
# COMPACT_ATOMS: atom_id res chain seq x y z
N MET A 1 13.92 11.54 11.87
CA MET A 1 14.15 10.13 11.51
C MET A 1 12.77 9.55 11.27
N THR A 2 12.43 9.21 10.02
CA THR A 2 11.05 8.90 9.62
C THR A 2 10.63 7.55 10.17
N ASP A 3 9.72 7.56 11.14
CA ASP A 3 9.09 6.42 11.82
C ASP A 3 8.22 5.55 10.88
N TYR A 4 8.45 5.59 9.57
CA TYR A 4 7.59 5.03 8.53
C TYR A 4 8.27 3.86 7.82
N ILE A 5 7.52 2.78 7.61
CA ILE A 5 7.93 1.67 6.74
C ILE A 5 7.47 1.99 5.32
N THR A 6 8.42 2.05 4.37
CA THR A 6 8.09 2.20 2.94
C THR A 6 8.15 0.84 2.24
N ILE A 7 7.08 0.45 1.56
CA ILE A 7 6.95 -0.80 0.82
C ILE A 7 6.68 -0.48 -0.64
N ALA A 8 7.49 -0.98 -1.57
CA ALA A 8 7.21 -0.83 -2.99
C ALA A 8 6.21 -1.89 -3.46
N ILE A 9 5.05 -1.48 -3.97
CA ILE A 9 4.03 -2.40 -4.48
C ILE A 9 3.91 -2.26 -6.01
N PRO A 10 3.97 -3.37 -6.79
CA PRO A 10 3.82 -3.31 -8.23
C PRO A 10 2.37 -2.96 -8.62
N LYS A 11 2.20 -2.01 -9.54
CA LYS A 11 0.90 -1.74 -10.18
C LYS A 11 0.57 -2.78 -11.25
N GLY A 12 -0.72 -2.88 -11.58
CA GLY A 12 -1.21 -3.74 -12.65
C GLY A 12 -1.59 -5.15 -12.16
N ARG A 13 -1.13 -6.19 -12.86
CA ARG A 13 -1.63 -7.57 -12.73
C ARG A 13 -1.57 -8.13 -11.30
N ILE A 14 -0.53 -7.80 -10.54
CA ILE A 14 -0.27 -8.39 -9.21
C ILE A 14 -0.82 -7.50 -8.08
N LEU A 15 -1.35 -6.32 -8.39
CA LEU A 15 -1.77 -5.35 -7.39
C LEU A 15 -2.88 -5.91 -6.49
N GLN A 16 -3.90 -6.53 -7.08
CA GLN A 16 -5.03 -7.09 -6.33
C GLN A 16 -4.58 -8.22 -5.39
N GLU A 17 -3.71 -9.11 -5.87
CA GLU A 17 -3.16 -10.19 -5.06
C GLU A 17 -2.26 -9.67 -3.92
N SER A 18 -1.46 -8.64 -4.21
CA SER A 18 -0.61 -7.98 -3.21
C SER A 18 -1.46 -7.35 -2.11
N VAL A 19 -2.46 -6.54 -2.47
CA VAL A 19 -3.38 -5.91 -1.50
C VAL A 19 -4.11 -6.97 -0.67
N ALA A 20 -4.57 -8.05 -1.29
CA ALA A 20 -5.21 -9.15 -0.57
C ALA A 20 -4.26 -9.85 0.42
N LEU A 21 -2.98 -10.00 0.07
CA LEU A 21 -1.96 -10.56 0.97
C LEU A 21 -1.69 -9.62 2.15
N PHE A 22 -1.50 -8.32 1.90
CA PHE A 22 -1.28 -7.32 2.95
C PHE A 22 -2.47 -7.25 3.91
N LYS A 23 -3.69 -7.31 3.40
CA LYS A 23 -4.91 -7.33 4.22
C LYS A 23 -4.96 -8.53 5.16
N LYS A 24 -4.49 -9.71 4.72
CA LYS A 24 -4.44 -10.92 5.56
C LYS A 24 -3.46 -10.80 6.73
N ILE A 25 -2.42 -9.98 6.61
CA ILE A 25 -1.44 -9.72 7.67
C ILE A 25 -1.77 -8.46 8.50
N GLY A 26 -2.93 -7.85 8.26
CA GLY A 26 -3.42 -6.70 9.03
C GLY A 26 -2.95 -5.33 8.51
N ILE A 27 -2.40 -5.27 7.30
CA ILE A 27 -2.01 -4.01 6.64
C ILE A 27 -3.06 -3.68 5.59
N ASP A 28 -3.74 -2.55 5.76
CA ASP A 28 -4.81 -2.15 4.83
C ASP A 28 -4.27 -1.21 3.74
N CYS A 29 -4.11 -1.75 2.53
CA CYS A 29 -3.62 -0.99 1.37
C CYS A 29 -4.68 -0.82 0.28
N GLU A 30 -5.97 -0.91 0.59
CA GLU A 30 -7.05 -0.82 -0.42
C GLU A 30 -7.02 0.48 -1.23
N MET A 31 -6.46 1.56 -0.67
CA MET A 31 -6.26 2.84 -1.36
C MET A 31 -5.47 2.71 -2.66
N LEU A 32 -4.61 1.69 -2.79
CA LEU A 32 -3.82 1.41 -4.00
C LEU A 32 -4.67 0.93 -5.17
N LEU A 33 -5.87 0.39 -4.92
CA LEU A 33 -6.82 -0.07 -5.95
C LEU A 33 -7.56 1.09 -6.63
N SER A 34 -7.44 2.32 -6.12
CA SER A 34 -8.05 3.49 -6.73
C SER A 34 -7.40 3.82 -8.09
N ASP A 35 -8.21 4.29 -9.04
CA ASP A 35 -7.77 4.68 -10.39
C ASP A 35 -7.08 6.06 -10.40
N THR A 36 -6.05 6.18 -9.55
CA THR A 36 -5.26 7.40 -9.39
C THR A 36 -3.87 7.24 -9.99
N ARG A 37 -3.38 8.34 -10.58
CA ARG A 37 -2.00 8.44 -11.10
C ARG A 37 -0.97 8.68 -10.00
N LYS A 38 -1.38 8.81 -8.72
CA LYS A 38 -0.44 8.89 -7.60
C LYS A 38 0.41 7.61 -7.52
N LEU A 39 1.70 7.80 -7.28
CA LEU A 39 2.69 6.72 -7.15
C LEU A 39 3.10 6.46 -5.71
N ILE A 40 2.85 7.41 -4.81
CA ILE A 40 3.20 7.32 -3.40
C ILE A 40 1.92 7.52 -2.60
N PHE A 41 1.65 6.59 -1.70
CA PHE A 41 0.52 6.57 -0.80
C PHE A 41 1.03 6.52 0.63
N GLU A 42 0.41 7.26 1.52
CA GLU A 42 0.79 7.31 2.92
C GLU A 42 -0.40 6.94 3.78
N ASP A 43 -0.16 6.04 4.73
CA ASP A 43 -1.08 5.68 5.81
C ASP A 43 -0.45 6.10 7.14
N PRO A 44 -0.83 7.28 7.67
CA PRO A 44 -0.32 7.78 8.95
C PRO A 44 -0.75 6.93 10.15
N ALA A 45 -1.88 6.21 10.06
CA ALA A 45 -2.39 5.40 11.16
C ALA A 45 -1.53 4.15 11.37
N GLN A 46 -1.09 3.53 10.28
CA GLN A 46 -0.17 2.38 10.31
C GLN A 46 1.31 2.77 10.22
N LYS A 47 1.61 4.07 10.07
CA LYS A 47 2.97 4.59 9.77
C LYS A 47 3.59 3.89 8.56
N MET A 48 2.81 3.74 7.49
CA MET A 48 3.23 3.07 6.27
C MET A 48 3.22 4.00 5.06
N ARG A 49 4.10 3.69 4.11
CA ARG A 49 4.15 4.34 2.80
C ARG A 49 4.21 3.27 1.71
N TYR A 50 3.39 3.38 0.70
CA TYR A 50 3.22 2.39 -0.38
C TYR A 50 3.48 3.02 -1.75
#